data_AF-A0A436E3N8-F1
#
_entry.id   AF-A0A436E3N8-F1
#
_cell.length_a   1.000
_cell.length_b   1.000
_cell.length_c   1.000
_cell.angle_alpha   90.00
_cell.angle_beta   90.00
_cell.angle_gamma   90.00
#
_symmetry.space_group_name_H-M   'P 1'
#
loop_
_entity.id
_entity.type
_entity.pdbx_description
1 polymer ?
#
loop_
_entity_poly.entity_id
_entity_poly.type
_entity_poly.pdbx_seq_one_letter_code
_entity_poly.pdbx_strand_id
1 'polypeptide(L)'
;ILGSTGSINLPYGSNLVNFGQLLMMPKFVSFALAAVPGIVMLVTGLRTVTRRRAANLSAPSTGGLVIRAVVITVILELIVFYLNQARGIPWMFGLFVGLVISMHYALTRTKWGRSMSAVGGNREAARRAGINVRLIYSSAFVLCSMLAAFGGVLSAARLASASQQAGTGDVNLNAIAAAVIGGTSLFGGRGSAYSA
;
A
#
# COMPACT_ATOMS: atom_id res chain seq x y z
N ILE A 1 -30.94 14.96 -6.86
CA ILE A 1 -30.23 13.78 -7.40
C ILE A 1 -30.18 12.61 -6.39
N LEU A 2 -30.02 12.84 -5.08
CA LEU A 2 -29.90 11.77 -4.06
C LEU A 2 -31.19 11.39 -3.29
N GLY A 3 -32.37 11.88 -3.71
CA GLY A 3 -33.65 11.61 -3.02
C GLY A 3 -33.73 12.16 -1.59
N SER A 4 -34.77 11.77 -0.84
CA SER A 4 -35.00 12.15 0.57
C SER A 4 -34.13 11.37 1.57
N THR A 5 -33.46 10.30 1.12
CA THR A 5 -32.59 9.43 1.92
C THR A 5 -31.10 9.77 1.82
N GLY A 6 -30.73 10.76 1.00
CA GLY A 6 -29.35 11.19 0.82
C GLY A 6 -28.40 10.10 0.30
N SER A 7 -28.93 9.04 -0.33
CA SER A 7 -28.18 7.85 -0.73
C SER A 7 -28.69 7.24 -2.04
N ILE A 8 -27.76 6.72 -2.84
CA ILE A 8 -28.00 5.94 -4.05
C ILE A 8 -27.51 4.52 -3.79
N ASN A 9 -28.42 3.54 -3.88
CA ASN A 9 -28.07 2.13 -3.78
C ASN A 9 -27.57 1.62 -5.13
N LEU A 10 -26.51 0.80 -5.09
CA LEU A 10 -25.96 0.15 -6.27
C LEU A 10 -26.64 -1.22 -6.45
N PRO A 11 -26.91 -1.65 -7.69
CA PRO A 11 -27.47 -2.98 -7.93
C PRO A 11 -26.51 -4.05 -7.41
N TYR A 12 -26.98 -4.95 -6.55
CA TYR A 12 -26.17 -6.03 -5.98
C TYR A 12 -25.55 -6.95 -7.04
N GLY A 13 -26.20 -7.11 -8.20
CA GLY A 13 -25.68 -7.88 -9.33
C GLY A 13 -24.64 -7.14 -10.19
N SER A 14 -24.33 -5.87 -9.90
CA SER A 14 -23.35 -5.12 -10.68
C SER A 14 -21.93 -5.64 -10.47
N ASN A 15 -21.11 -5.60 -11.52
CA ASN A 15 -19.72 -6.05 -11.46
C ASN A 15 -18.91 -5.32 -10.36
N LEU A 16 -19.27 -4.07 -10.06
CA LEU A 16 -18.63 -3.27 -9.03
C LEU A 16 -18.92 -3.82 -7.62
N VAL A 17 -20.19 -4.11 -7.30
CA VAL A 17 -20.57 -4.68 -6.00
C VAL A 17 -20.06 -6.12 -5.86
N ASN A 18 -20.11 -6.91 -6.95
CA ASN A 18 -19.50 -8.24 -6.98
C ASN A 18 -18.00 -8.20 -6.69
N PHE A 19 -17.28 -7.24 -7.27
CA PHE A 19 -15.85 -7.02 -6.98
C PHE A 19 -15.62 -6.67 -5.50
N GLY A 20 -16.50 -5.85 -4.92
CA GLY A 20 -16.37 -5.39 -3.55
C GLY A 20 -16.81 -6.38 -2.47
N GLN A 21 -17.66 -7.34 -2.80
CA GLN A 21 -18.28 -8.22 -1.81
C GLN A 21 -18.07 -9.72 -2.05
N LEU A 22 -18.04 -10.17 -3.31
CA LEU A 22 -18.14 -11.59 -3.67
C LEU A 22 -16.89 -12.16 -4.34
N LEU A 23 -16.07 -11.32 -4.99
CA LEU A 23 -14.84 -11.76 -5.66
C LEU A 23 -13.73 -12.06 -4.64
N MET A 24 -13.63 -13.34 -4.30
CA MET A 24 -12.57 -13.90 -3.45
C MET A 24 -11.44 -14.45 -4.32
N MET A 25 -10.21 -14.28 -3.85
CA MET A 25 -9.02 -14.83 -4.50
C MET A 25 -9.08 -16.36 -4.49
N PRO A 26 -8.72 -17.02 -5.61
CA PRO A 26 -8.53 -18.47 -5.62
C PRO A 26 -7.47 -18.89 -4.60
N LYS A 27 -7.69 -20.01 -3.90
CA LYS A 27 -6.83 -20.50 -2.82
C LYS A 27 -5.34 -20.49 -3.19
N PHE A 28 -5.00 -21.00 -4.37
CA PHE A 28 -3.62 -21.04 -4.87
C PHE A 28 -2.97 -19.65 -4.96
N VAL A 29 -3.71 -18.64 -5.43
CA VAL A 29 -3.21 -17.25 -5.54
C VAL A 29 -2.93 -16.66 -4.16
N SER A 30 -3.81 -16.92 -3.18
CA SER A 30 -3.63 -16.45 -1.81
C SER A 30 -2.39 -17.06 -1.13
N PHE A 31 -2.16 -18.37 -1.28
CA PHE A 31 -0.95 -19.01 -0.76
C PHE A 31 0.32 -18.51 -1.46
N ALA A 32 0.28 -18.36 -2.79
CA ALA A 32 1.40 -17.82 -3.55
C ALA A 32 1.77 -16.40 -3.08
N LEU A 33 0.79 -15.52 -2.87
CA LEU A 33 1.02 -14.17 -2.38
C LEU A 33 1.57 -14.15 -0.94
N ALA A 34 1.13 -15.05 -0.06
CA ALA A 34 1.64 -15.15 1.31
C ALA A 34 3.10 -15.63 1.38
N ALA A 35 3.55 -16.41 0.38
CA ALA A 35 4.94 -16.84 0.29
C ALA A 35 5.89 -15.71 -0.16
N VAL A 36 5.39 -14.70 -0.89
CA VAL A 36 6.21 -13.62 -1.48
C VAL A 36 7.06 -12.87 -0.46
N PRO A 37 6.54 -12.37 0.69
CA PRO A 37 7.34 -11.63 1.66
C PRO A 37 8.52 -12.45 2.21
N GLY A 38 8.29 -13.73 2.50
CA GLY A 38 9.31 -14.66 2.96
C GLY A 38 10.41 -14.90 1.92
N ILE A 39 10.02 -15.16 0.68
CA ILE A 39 10.94 -15.32 -0.45
C ILE A 39 11.76 -14.04 -0.67
N VAL A 40 11.10 -12.87 -0.67
CA VAL A 40 11.77 -11.58 -0.83
C VAL A 40 12.77 -11.34 0.29
N MET A 41 12.41 -11.62 1.54
CA MET A 41 13.31 -11.49 2.69
C MET A 41 14.53 -12.42 2.56
N LEU A 42 14.32 -13.66 2.14
CA LEU A 42 15.39 -14.63 1.96
C LEU A 42 16.33 -14.22 0.81
N VAL A 43 15.78 -13.84 -0.35
CA VAL A 43 16.57 -13.41 -1.52
C VAL A 43 17.35 -12.12 -1.23
N THR A 44 16.69 -11.11 -0.66
CA THR A 44 17.36 -9.84 -0.34
C THR A 44 18.40 -10.00 0.77
N GLY A 45 18.12 -10.84 1.77
CA GLY A 45 19.05 -11.14 2.85
C GLY A 45 20.28 -11.92 2.36
N LEU A 46 20.12 -12.93 1.50
CA LEU A 46 21.24 -13.67 0.91
C LEU A 46 22.08 -12.77 -0.03
N ARG A 47 21.43 -11.91 -0.83
CA ARG A 47 22.12 -10.90 -1.64
C ARG A 47 22.91 -9.89 -0.79
N THR A 48 22.40 -9.56 0.39
CA THR A 48 23.08 -8.65 1.32
C THR A 48 24.28 -9.33 1.98
N VAL A 49 24.13 -10.59 2.40
CA VAL A 49 25.22 -11.40 2.99
C VAL A 49 26.35 -11.60 1.99
N THR A 50 26.04 -11.98 0.75
CA THR A 50 27.04 -12.15 -0.31
C THR A 50 27.76 -10.84 -0.65
N ARG A 51 27.02 -9.72 -0.80
CA ARG A 51 27.62 -8.39 -0.99
C ARG A 51 28.51 -7.94 0.17
N ARG A 52 28.11 -8.19 1.42
CA ARG A 52 28.89 -7.82 2.61
C ARG A 52 30.15 -8.67 2.76
N ARG A 53 30.06 -9.98 2.47
CA ARG A 53 31.23 -10.88 2.46
C ARG A 53 32.23 -10.49 1.38
N ALA A 54 31.76 -10.15 0.17
CA ALA A 54 32.63 -9.64 -0.89
C ALA A 54 33.32 -8.30 -0.52
N ALA A 55 32.71 -7.52 0.38
CA ALA A 55 33.27 -6.28 0.91
C ALA A 55 34.08 -6.45 2.20
N ASN A 56 34.41 -7.68 2.63
CA ASN A 56 35.10 -8.00 3.90
C ASN A 56 34.43 -7.41 5.16
N LEU A 57 33.10 -7.20 5.13
CA LEU A 57 32.33 -6.73 6.27
C LEU A 57 31.71 -7.89 7.06
N SER A 58 31.47 -7.67 8.36
CA SER A 58 30.74 -8.62 9.21
C SER A 58 29.34 -8.88 8.64
N ALA A 59 29.11 -10.13 8.24
CA ALA A 59 27.83 -10.55 7.69
C ALA A 59 26.89 -11.01 8.80
N PRO A 60 25.59 -10.65 8.75
CA PRO A 60 24.60 -11.20 9.67
C PRO A 60 24.51 -12.72 9.55
N SER A 61 24.10 -13.39 10.63
CA SER A 61 24.01 -14.86 10.67
C SER A 61 23.02 -15.38 9.62
N THR A 62 23.51 -16.23 8.71
CA THR A 62 22.71 -16.81 7.63
C THR A 62 21.59 -17.68 8.20
N GLY A 63 21.87 -18.45 9.26
CA GLY A 63 20.86 -19.24 9.96
C GLY A 63 19.76 -18.39 10.59
N GLY A 64 20.11 -17.28 11.24
CA GLY A 64 19.12 -16.36 11.83
C GLY A 64 18.21 -15.71 10.79
N LEU A 65 18.76 -15.37 9.62
CA LEU A 65 17.98 -14.85 8.50
C LEU A 65 16.98 -15.89 7.96
N VAL A 66 17.43 -17.13 7.73
CA VAL A 66 16.58 -18.21 7.21
C VAL A 66 15.46 -18.53 8.19
N ILE A 67 15.77 -18.66 9.48
CA ILE A 67 14.75 -18.92 10.52
C ILE A 67 13.68 -17.82 10.50
N ARG A 68 14.07 -16.55 10.48
CA ARG A 68 13.10 -15.44 10.43
C ARG A 68 12.23 -15.47 9.17
N ALA A 69 12.84 -15.73 8.01
CA ALA A 69 12.10 -15.82 6.75
C ALA A 69 11.11 -16.98 6.77
N VAL A 70 11.51 -18.16 7.25
CA VAL A 70 10.63 -19.33 7.38
C VAL A 70 9.50 -19.07 8.36
N VAL A 71 9.80 -18.54 9.56
CA VAL A 71 8.80 -18.22 10.58
C VAL A 71 7.75 -17.25 10.05
N ILE A 72 8.17 -16.17 9.38
CA ILE A 72 7.23 -15.21 8.78
C ILE A 72 6.36 -15.88 7.70
N THR A 73 6.97 -16.70 6.84
CA THR A 73 6.24 -17.41 5.77
C THR A 73 5.19 -18.35 6.35
N VAL A 74 5.58 -19.19 7.31
CA VAL A 74 4.68 -20.16 7.95
C VAL A 74 3.52 -19.45 8.66
N ILE A 75 3.79 -18.36 9.38
CA ILE A 75 2.73 -17.58 10.04
C ILE A 75 1.74 -17.03 9.00
N LEU A 76 2.24 -16.44 7.90
CA LEU A 76 1.38 -15.91 6.84
C LEU A 76 0.55 -17.01 6.18
N GLU A 77 1.14 -18.17 5.91
CA GLU A 77 0.43 -19.32 5.33
C GLU A 77 -0.64 -19.88 6.27
N LEU A 78 -0.39 -19.93 7.58
CA LEU A 78 -1.39 -20.32 8.58
C LEU A 78 -2.57 -19.34 8.60
N ILE A 79 -2.31 -18.03 8.53
CA ILE A 79 -3.36 -17.01 8.43
C ILE A 79 -4.18 -17.20 7.15
N VAL A 80 -3.52 -17.40 6.02
CA VAL A 80 -4.19 -17.65 4.73
C VAL A 80 -5.02 -18.92 4.79
N PHE A 81 -4.51 -19.99 5.40
CA PHE A 81 -5.23 -21.25 5.57
C PHE A 81 -6.50 -21.06 6.42
N TYR A 82 -6.38 -20.33 7.54
CA TYR A 82 -7.52 -20.00 8.39
C TYR A 82 -8.57 -19.16 7.65
N LEU A 83 -8.17 -18.11 6.94
CA LEU A 83 -9.09 -17.25 6.19
C LEU A 83 -9.78 -18.01 5.04
N ASN A 84 -9.09 -18.95 4.40
CA ASN A 84 -9.64 -19.79 3.33
C ASN A 84 -10.65 -20.85 3.80
N GLN A 85 -10.69 -21.18 5.10
CA GLN A 85 -11.76 -22.03 5.64
C GLN A 85 -13.10 -21.28 5.76
N ALA A 86 -13.07 -19.95 5.91
CA ALA A 86 -14.26 -19.13 5.99
C ALA A 86 -14.75 -18.70 4.60
N ARG A 87 -14.28 -17.55 4.11
CA ARG A 87 -14.64 -16.98 2.80
C ARG A 87 -13.45 -16.77 1.86
N GLY A 88 -12.22 -16.93 2.34
CA GLY A 88 -11.01 -16.59 1.60
C GLY A 88 -10.66 -15.10 1.69
N ILE A 89 -9.71 -14.69 0.86
CA ILE A 89 -9.18 -13.32 0.85
C ILE A 89 -9.83 -12.54 -0.30
N PRO A 90 -10.48 -11.38 -0.04
CA PRO A 90 -11.09 -10.59 -1.10
C PRO A 90 -10.08 -10.02 -2.09
N TRP A 91 -10.45 -9.92 -3.37
CA TRP A 91 -9.62 -9.24 -4.38
C TRP A 91 -9.36 -7.77 -4.05
N MET A 92 -10.23 -7.11 -3.29
CA MET A 92 -10.01 -5.75 -2.76
C MET A 92 -8.71 -5.66 -1.93
N PHE A 93 -8.41 -6.67 -1.11
CA PHE A 93 -7.16 -6.69 -0.34
C PHE A 93 -5.95 -6.86 -1.26
N GLY A 94 -6.05 -7.75 -2.25
CA GLY A 94 -5.00 -7.92 -3.26
C GLY A 94 -4.72 -6.64 -4.04
N LEU A 95 -5.77 -5.89 -4.39
CA LEU A 95 -5.65 -4.60 -5.05
C LEU A 95 -4.94 -3.58 -4.15
N PHE A 96 -5.34 -3.47 -2.88
CA PHE A 96 -4.67 -2.62 -1.90
C PHE A 96 -3.18 -2.94 -1.79
N VAL A 97 -2.81 -4.21 -1.65
CA VAL A 97 -1.41 -4.66 -1.62
C VAL A 97 -0.68 -4.27 -2.90
N GLY A 98 -1.30 -4.48 -4.07
CA GLY A 98 -0.75 -4.09 -5.36
C GLY A 98 -0.50 -2.58 -5.46
N LEU A 99 -1.44 -1.77 -4.97
CA LEU A 99 -1.32 -0.32 -4.93
C LEU A 99 -0.15 0.12 -4.04
N VAL A 100 -0.04 -0.44 -2.83
CA VAL A 100 1.08 -0.16 -1.91
C VAL A 100 2.42 -0.52 -2.56
N ILE A 101 2.53 -1.69 -3.20
CA ILE A 101 3.75 -2.11 -3.91
C ILE A 101 4.07 -1.16 -5.06
N SER A 102 3.08 -0.77 -5.87
CA SER A 102 3.29 0.18 -6.97
C SER A 102 3.75 1.54 -6.47
N MET A 103 3.18 2.02 -5.36
CA MET A 103 3.54 3.30 -4.77
C MET A 103 4.93 3.24 -4.14
N HIS A 104 5.27 2.11 -3.50
CA HIS A 104 6.60 1.85 -2.98
C HIS A 104 7.64 1.90 -4.09
N TYR A 105 7.36 1.24 -5.21
CA TYR A 105 8.24 1.26 -6.38
C TYR A 105 8.35 2.67 -6.97
N ALA A 106 7.24 3.38 -7.12
CA ALA A 106 7.21 4.76 -7.59
C ALA A 106 8.08 5.67 -6.71
N LEU A 107 7.96 5.58 -5.39
CA LEU A 107 8.71 6.41 -4.45
C LEU A 107 10.20 6.05 -4.35
N THR A 108 10.54 4.76 -4.41
CA THR A 108 11.93 4.31 -4.16
C THR A 108 12.78 4.17 -5.42
N ARG A 109 12.19 3.79 -6.55
CA ARG A 109 12.94 3.44 -7.77
C ARG A 109 12.88 4.49 -8.86
N THR A 110 11.88 5.38 -8.86
CA THR A 110 11.73 6.37 -9.92
C THR A 110 12.44 7.71 -9.62
N LYS A 111 12.70 8.50 -10.66
CA LYS A 111 13.20 9.88 -10.53
C LYS A 111 12.18 10.76 -9.79
N TRP A 112 10.89 10.56 -10.06
CA TRP A 112 9.80 11.30 -9.45
C TRP A 112 9.79 11.15 -7.91
N GLY A 113 9.92 9.92 -7.41
CA GLY A 113 9.98 9.66 -5.98
C GLY A 113 11.16 10.37 -5.28
N ARG A 114 12.36 10.31 -5.88
CA ARG A 114 13.53 11.04 -5.37
C ARG A 114 13.33 12.55 -5.37
N SER A 115 12.75 13.11 -6.43
CA SER A 115 12.39 14.52 -6.49
C SER A 115 11.35 14.90 -5.44
N MET A 116 10.39 14.02 -5.15
CA MET A 116 9.37 14.24 -4.12
C MET A 116 9.97 14.29 -2.72
N SER A 117 10.87 13.36 -2.37
CA SER A 117 11.60 13.39 -1.09
C SER A 117 12.51 14.62 -0.98
N ALA A 118 13.19 15.02 -2.05
CA ALA A 118 14.07 16.19 -2.05
C ALA A 118 13.29 17.50 -1.83
N VAL A 119 12.16 17.66 -2.54
CA VAL A 119 11.27 18.83 -2.37
C VAL A 119 10.67 18.86 -0.97
N GLY A 120 10.29 17.71 -0.42
CA GLY A 120 9.75 17.60 0.93
C GLY A 120 10.76 17.94 2.03
N GLY A 121 12.06 17.69 1.83
CA GLY A 121 13.10 18.01 2.81
C GLY A 121 13.54 19.48 2.80
N ASN A 122 13.81 20.03 1.61
CA ASN A 122 14.13 21.45 1.46
C ASN A 122 13.75 21.97 0.06
N ARG A 123 12.67 22.74 0.01
CA ARG A 123 12.14 23.33 -1.22
C ARG A 123 13.13 24.22 -1.96
N GLU A 124 13.89 25.05 -1.24
CA GLU A 124 14.85 25.96 -1.87
C GLU A 124 16.03 25.21 -2.46
N ALA A 125 16.56 24.22 -1.74
CA ALA A 125 17.65 23.37 -2.21
C ALA A 125 17.22 22.57 -3.44
N ALA A 126 16.01 22.01 -3.44
CA ALA A 126 15.46 21.28 -4.58
C ALA A 126 15.33 22.18 -5.82
N ARG A 127 14.88 23.43 -5.64
CA ARG A 127 14.80 24.42 -6.74
C ARG A 127 16.19 24.77 -7.29
N ARG A 128 17.19 24.97 -6.42
CA ARG A 128 18.59 25.22 -6.82
C ARG A 128 19.22 24.03 -7.54
N ALA A 129 18.78 22.81 -7.22
CA ALA A 129 19.17 21.57 -7.91
C ALA A 129 18.44 21.34 -9.25
N GLY A 130 17.66 22.32 -9.74
CA GLY A 130 16.96 22.23 -11.03
C GLY A 130 15.66 21.41 -11.00
N ILE A 131 15.15 21.02 -9.83
CA ILE A 131 13.89 20.29 -9.71
C ILE A 131 12.72 21.27 -9.86
N ASN A 132 11.78 20.97 -10.76
CA ASN A 132 10.55 21.73 -10.88
C ASN A 132 9.60 21.43 -9.70
N VAL A 133 9.76 22.21 -8.63
CA VAL A 133 8.98 22.12 -7.39
C VAL A 133 7.46 22.20 -7.66
N ARG A 134 7.03 23.09 -8.57
CA ARG A 134 5.59 23.29 -8.87
C ARG A 134 4.98 22.02 -9.45
N LEU A 135 5.69 21.37 -10.38
CA LEU A 135 5.24 20.12 -10.98
C LEU A 135 5.13 19.01 -9.93
N ILE A 136 6.12 18.89 -9.04
CA ILE A 136 6.11 17.88 -7.97
C ILE A 136 4.90 18.06 -7.04
N TYR A 137 4.63 19.26 -6.54
CA TYR A 137 3.43 19.52 -5.72
C TYR A 137 2.14 19.21 -6.49
N SER A 138 2.02 19.66 -7.74
CA SER A 138 0.82 19.39 -8.54
C SER A 138 0.58 17.89 -8.72
N SER A 139 1.64 17.12 -9.01
CA SER A 139 1.54 15.67 -9.15
C SER A 139 1.17 14.97 -7.84
N ALA A 140 1.64 15.46 -6.69
CA ALA A 140 1.30 14.92 -5.38
C ALA A 140 -0.20 15.11 -5.08
N PHE A 141 -0.74 16.30 -5.34
CA PHE A 141 -2.16 16.58 -5.14
C PHE A 141 -3.03 15.76 -6.10
N VAL A 142 -2.68 15.70 -7.39
CA VAL A 142 -3.42 14.90 -8.37
C VAL A 142 -3.44 13.42 -7.97
N LEU A 143 -2.29 12.87 -7.58
CA LEU A 143 -2.19 11.48 -7.15
C LEU A 143 -2.98 11.22 -5.86
N CYS A 144 -2.93 12.13 -4.88
CA CYS A 144 -3.75 12.05 -3.68
C CYS A 144 -5.24 12.04 -4.00
N SER A 145 -5.71 12.96 -4.87
CA SER A 145 -7.10 13.02 -5.30
C SER A 145 -7.54 11.77 -6.08
N MET A 146 -6.68 11.22 -6.94
CA MET A 146 -6.95 9.98 -7.67
C MET A 146 -7.10 8.79 -6.72
N LEU A 147 -6.20 8.66 -5.74
CA LEU A 147 -6.26 7.60 -4.73
C LEU A 147 -7.50 7.73 -3.83
N ALA A 148 -7.85 8.96 -3.43
CA ALA A 148 -9.06 9.24 -2.65
C ALA A 148 -10.33 8.89 -3.43
N ALA A 149 -10.41 9.29 -4.70
CA ALA A 149 -11.54 8.95 -5.58
C ALA A 149 -11.67 7.43 -5.75
N PHE A 150 -10.54 6.75 -5.99
CA PHE A 150 -10.51 5.30 -6.15
C PHE A 150 -10.92 4.56 -4.85
N GLY A 151 -10.42 5.00 -3.69
CA GLY A 151 -10.84 4.49 -2.38
C GLY A 151 -12.33 4.72 -2.10
N GLY A 152 -12.88 5.87 -2.51
CA GLY A 152 -14.30 6.17 -2.43
C GLY A 152 -15.16 5.22 -3.28
N VAL A 153 -14.75 4.93 -4.52
CA VAL A 153 -15.42 3.95 -5.39
C VAL A 153 -15.38 2.56 -4.78
N LEU A 154 -14.24 2.14 -4.22
CA LEU A 154 -14.13 0.85 -3.52
C LEU A 154 -15.00 0.79 -2.26
N SER A 155 -15.09 1.88 -1.51
CA SER A 155 -15.97 1.96 -0.34
C SER A 155 -17.43 1.80 -0.75
N ALA A 156 -17.87 2.51 -1.80
CA ALA A 156 -19.22 2.37 -2.34
C ALA A 156 -19.51 0.95 -2.87
N ALA A 157 -18.53 0.32 -3.53
CA ALA A 157 -18.60 -1.07 -3.98
C ALA A 157 -18.80 -2.04 -2.80
N ARG A 158 -18.08 -1.83 -1.69
CA ARG A 158 -18.18 -2.64 -0.48
C ARG A 158 -19.52 -2.45 0.24
N LEU A 159 -20.03 -1.21 0.29
CA LEU A 159 -21.30 -0.88 0.95
C LEU A 159 -22.54 -1.10 0.07
N ALA A 160 -22.35 -1.46 -1.22
CA ALA A 160 -23.39 -1.53 -2.23
C ALA A 160 -24.28 -0.26 -2.30
N SER A 161 -23.74 0.88 -1.89
CA SER A 161 -24.44 2.15 -1.77
C SER A 161 -23.46 3.31 -1.69
N ALA A 162 -23.87 4.47 -2.17
CA ALA A 162 -23.16 5.73 -2.05
C ALA A 162 -24.09 6.74 -1.37
N SER A 163 -23.69 7.24 -0.19
CA SER A 163 -24.45 8.24 0.55
C SER A 163 -23.68 9.54 0.69
N GLN A 164 -24.40 10.64 0.92
CA GLN A 164 -23.79 11.95 1.15
C GLN A 164 -22.96 12.01 2.45
N GLN A 165 -23.23 11.10 3.39
CA GLN A 165 -22.45 10.93 4.61
C GLN A 165 -21.17 10.09 4.38
N ALA A 166 -21.08 9.34 3.28
CA ALA A 166 -19.91 8.53 2.97
C ALA A 166 -18.71 9.45 2.69
N GLY A 167 -17.72 9.44 3.58
CA GLY A 167 -16.56 10.34 3.52
C GLY A 167 -16.63 11.57 4.42
N THR A 168 -17.71 11.75 5.19
CA THR A 168 -17.84 12.87 6.15
C THR A 168 -17.26 12.53 7.52
N GLY A 169 -17.01 13.58 8.34
CA GLY A 169 -16.49 13.43 9.71
C GLY A 169 -15.03 13.01 9.76
N ASP A 170 -14.78 11.82 10.32
CA ASP A 170 -13.44 11.37 10.73
C ASP A 170 -12.59 10.81 9.60
N VAL A 171 -13.13 10.65 8.38
CA VAL A 171 -12.39 10.00 7.28
C VAL A 171 -11.09 10.74 6.94
N ASN A 172 -11.13 12.07 6.87
CA ASN A 172 -9.94 12.89 6.62
C ASN A 172 -8.95 12.85 7.80
N LEU A 173 -9.47 12.89 9.04
CA LEU A 173 -8.65 12.83 10.25
C LEU A 173 -7.97 11.45 10.37
N ASN A 174 -8.70 10.37 10.12
CA ASN A 174 -8.18 9.01 10.10
C ASN A 174 -7.15 8.80 8.99
N ALA A 175 -7.33 9.42 7.82
CA ALA A 175 -6.34 9.36 6.74
C ALA A 175 -5.02 10.05 7.15
N ILE A 176 -5.10 11.22 7.80
CA ILE A 176 -3.90 11.91 8.32
C ILE A 176 -3.27 11.11 9.47
N ALA A 177 -4.09 10.61 10.39
CA ALA A 177 -3.64 9.81 11.54
C ALA A 177 -2.93 8.53 11.09
N ALA A 178 -3.48 7.82 10.09
CA ALA A 178 -2.86 6.62 9.52
C ALA A 178 -1.47 6.94 8.96
N ALA A 179 -1.34 8.02 8.18
CA ALA A 179 -0.04 8.43 7.63
C ALA A 179 0.99 8.81 8.70
N VAL A 180 0.55 9.48 9.78
CA VAL A 180 1.41 9.88 10.90
C VAL A 180 1.81 8.69 11.76
N ILE A 181 0.86 7.83 12.15
CA ILE A 181 1.10 6.60 12.92
C ILE A 181 2.01 5.66 12.13
N GLY A 182 1.82 5.56 10.82
CA GLY A 182 2.69 4.77 9.96
C GLY A 182 4.12 5.30 9.87
N GLY A 183 4.39 6.54 10.30
CA GLY A 183 5.75 7.10 10.39
C GLY A 183 6.11 8.07 9.27
N THR A 184 5.14 8.63 8.55
CA THR A 184 5.37 9.72 7.60
C THR A 184 5.64 11.03 8.35
N SER A 185 6.67 11.78 7.95
CA SER A 185 6.99 13.06 8.60
C SER A 185 6.03 14.17 8.17
N LEU A 186 5.40 14.85 9.13
CA LEU A 186 4.59 16.06 8.90
C LEU A 186 5.41 17.24 8.37
N PHE A 187 6.72 17.25 8.67
CA PHE A 187 7.65 18.29 8.22
C PHE A 187 8.26 17.98 6.84
N GLY A 188 7.96 16.82 6.25
CA GLY A 188 8.37 16.44 4.91
C GLY A 188 9.73 15.74 4.81
N GLY A 189 10.03 15.25 3.61
CA GLY A 189 11.33 14.66 3.25
C GLY A 189 11.55 13.22 3.71
N ARG A 190 10.68 12.66 4.55
CA ARG A 190 10.70 11.25 4.99
C ARG A 190 9.31 10.63 4.98
N GLY A 191 9.18 9.48 4.34
CA GLY A 191 7.95 8.70 4.26
C GLY A 191 8.16 7.42 3.46
N SER A 192 7.30 6.43 3.64
CA SER A 192 7.31 5.17 2.93
C SER A 192 5.93 4.85 2.38
N ALA A 193 5.81 4.06 1.33
CA ALA A 193 4.50 3.54 0.94
C ALA A 193 3.94 2.54 1.98
N TYR A 194 4.80 1.97 2.84
CA TYR A 194 4.41 1.07 3.91
C TYR A 194 4.00 1.80 5.21
N SER A 195 4.11 3.12 5.25
CA SER A 195 3.71 3.94 6.40
C SER A 195 2.25 4.39 6.33
N ALA A 196 1.38 3.57 5.74
CA ALA A 196 -0.05 3.83 5.51
C ALA A 196 -0.91 2.70 6.06
#